data_AF-A0A7S2UFQ8-F1
#
_entry.id   AF-A0A7S2UFQ8-F1
#
_cell.length_a   1.000
_cell.length_b   1.000
_cell.length_c   1.000
_cell.angle_alpha   90.00
_cell.angle_beta   90.00
_cell.angle_gamma   90.00
#
_symmetry.space_group_name_H-M   'P 1'
#
loop_
_entity.id
_entity.type
_entity.pdbx_description
1 polymer ?
#
loop_
_entity_poly.entity_id
_entity_poly.type
_entity_poly.pdbx_seq_one_letter_code
_entity_poly.pdbx_strand_id
1 'polypeptide(L)'
;MFVSGVKKKQQGSPDLFPPSNTKRRRRRRRWVRWLATTSKCLCLCFSLAAVVWFLVGGIFGFPGPPLDPLTTDMLTTMRIPATKTNARAERSTIAYGTRGHALDTHLYVQQAIDAGFRQIVTSGYHRKHYEAGVGVGWTHANNTASTISTHVTHTTTHTSSTPSIPIRRSDLYLQTMFVPHAVVDYQNYNDTDPFQQIPSPHVAGDNTNTIEEQVERSIQQSLLNLKTDYLDAVLYHQQQNRLQPYEDMLRAWRVLEGDVMDGTIRHLGMSNCHDPDYLRRLVKQDAKVKPTIVQNRFHRNRGLDVSMWAVWDELQVEQRQCFWVLTGNRFAWLQNAEWIQLAESKQLTGAQLMFAFLLSLGLTPLMGPHQLQHMQDDLDIANMYIQKPNIVFTDMDGADTERHILANILGMPTHCMKSPQSCVKQ
;
A
#
# COMPACT_ATOMS: atom_id res chain seq x y z
N MET A 1 64.69 3.92 26.30
CA MET A 1 64.77 3.46 27.70
C MET A 1 64.65 4.68 28.60
N PHE A 2 63.62 4.69 29.46
CA PHE A 2 63.39 5.55 30.66
C PHE A 2 63.39 7.09 30.50
N VAL A 3 62.54 7.90 31.16
CA VAL A 3 61.28 7.80 31.92
C VAL A 3 60.85 9.26 32.25
N SER A 4 59.53 9.51 32.39
CA SER A 4 58.79 10.60 33.10
C SER A 4 59.40 12.02 33.26
N GLY A 5 58.71 13.15 33.15
CA GLY A 5 57.29 13.49 33.26
C GLY A 5 57.16 14.79 34.08
N VAL A 6 56.35 15.79 33.70
CA VAL A 6 55.96 16.95 34.56
C VAL A 6 54.56 17.50 34.19
N LYS A 7 53.84 17.92 35.24
CA LYS A 7 52.45 18.37 35.44
C LYS A 7 52.09 19.80 34.95
N LYS A 8 50.78 20.06 34.76
CA LYS A 8 49.96 21.26 35.15
C LYS A 8 48.45 20.93 34.94
N LYS A 9 47.53 20.89 35.94
CA LYS A 9 46.71 21.95 36.62
C LYS A 9 45.96 22.89 35.64
N GLN A 10 44.68 23.29 35.76
CA GLN A 10 43.59 23.20 36.76
C GLN A 10 42.28 23.84 36.17
N GLN A 11 41.10 23.60 36.80
CA GLN A 11 39.81 24.39 36.80
C GLN A 11 38.91 24.37 35.53
N GLY A 12 37.56 24.31 35.55
CA GLY A 12 36.51 24.13 36.57
C GLY A 12 35.10 24.54 36.06
N SER A 13 34.08 23.65 36.19
CA SER A 13 32.59 23.81 36.40
C SER A 13 31.70 24.75 35.52
N PRO A 14 30.33 24.64 35.47
CA PRO A 14 29.40 23.82 36.29
C PRO A 14 28.26 23.04 35.56
N ASP A 15 27.78 21.99 36.23
CA ASP A 15 26.49 21.31 36.01
C ASP A 15 25.35 22.00 36.76
N LEU A 16 24.16 22.07 36.15
CA LEU A 16 22.90 22.54 36.76
C LEU A 16 21.74 21.61 36.34
N PHE A 17 21.29 20.71 37.24
CA PHE A 17 19.91 20.18 37.24
C PHE A 17 19.47 19.78 38.67
N PRO A 18 18.22 20.05 39.09
CA PRO A 18 17.75 19.83 40.46
C PRO A 18 17.13 18.42 40.68
N PRO A 19 16.89 18.00 41.95
CA PRO A 19 16.68 16.59 42.31
C PRO A 19 15.21 16.10 42.35
N SER A 20 15.15 14.77 42.43
CA SER A 20 14.05 13.81 42.37
C SER A 20 12.83 13.99 43.30
N ASN A 21 11.65 13.55 42.82
CA ASN A 21 10.43 13.39 43.60
C ASN A 21 10.03 11.89 43.73
N THR A 22 10.44 11.24 44.81
CA THR A 22 10.38 9.76 45.02
C THR A 22 9.05 9.23 45.60
N LYS A 23 7.99 10.02 45.72
CA LYS A 23 6.73 9.57 46.35
C LYS A 23 5.68 8.96 45.40
N ARG A 24 5.81 9.10 44.06
CA ARG A 24 4.83 8.54 43.08
C ARG A 24 5.06 7.07 42.71
N ARG A 25 6.24 6.50 42.98
CA ARG A 25 6.60 5.10 42.61
C ARG A 25 6.07 4.01 43.55
N ARG A 26 5.62 4.34 44.77
CA ARG A 26 5.10 3.34 45.73
C ARG A 26 3.61 2.98 45.53
N ARG A 27 2.80 3.81 44.88
CA ARG A 27 1.37 3.50 44.62
C ARG A 27 1.11 2.58 43.42
N ARG A 28 2.00 2.55 42.40
CA ARG A 28 1.85 1.66 41.22
C ARG A 28 2.17 0.18 41.49
N ARG A 29 2.94 -0.16 42.54
CA ARG A 29 3.30 -1.57 42.84
C ARG A 29 2.22 -2.36 43.58
N ARG A 30 1.21 -1.71 44.19
CA ARG A 30 0.09 -2.40 44.86
C ARG A 30 -1.00 -2.87 43.89
N TRP A 31 -1.24 -2.14 42.80
CA TRP A 31 -2.25 -2.47 41.79
C TRP A 31 -1.87 -3.67 40.91
N VAL A 32 -0.59 -3.82 40.56
CA VAL A 32 -0.10 -4.92 39.72
C VAL A 32 -0.14 -6.28 40.45
N ARG A 33 -0.10 -6.31 41.78
CA ARG A 33 -0.23 -7.57 42.55
C ARG A 33 -1.67 -8.07 42.68
N TRP A 34 -2.67 -7.18 42.59
CA TRP A 34 -4.08 -7.60 42.73
C TRP A 34 -4.60 -8.25 41.44
N LEU A 35 -4.24 -7.70 40.25
CA LEU A 35 -4.58 -8.28 38.94
C LEU A 35 -3.88 -9.62 38.63
N ALA A 36 -2.70 -9.87 39.21
CA ALA A 36 -1.97 -11.13 39.01
C ALA A 36 -2.54 -12.30 39.83
N THR A 37 -3.42 -12.04 40.81
CA THR A 37 -3.97 -13.08 41.69
C THR A 37 -5.31 -13.61 41.17
N THR A 38 -6.08 -12.80 40.42
CA THR A 38 -7.37 -13.21 39.83
C THR A 38 -7.22 -14.01 38.53
N SER A 39 -6.18 -13.78 37.73
CA SER A 39 -5.88 -14.60 36.53
C SER A 39 -5.38 -16.01 36.85
N LYS A 40 -4.83 -16.25 38.06
CA LYS A 40 -4.35 -17.59 38.45
C LYS A 40 -5.47 -18.55 38.86
N CYS A 41 -6.63 -18.05 39.30
CA CYS A 41 -7.77 -18.91 39.65
C CYS A 41 -8.55 -19.41 38.43
N LEU A 42 -8.56 -18.70 37.28
CA LEU A 42 -9.23 -19.19 36.07
C LEU A 42 -8.40 -20.24 35.29
N CYS A 43 -7.06 -20.15 35.30
CA CYS A 43 -6.23 -21.16 34.65
C CYS A 43 -6.18 -22.50 35.40
N LEU A 44 -6.44 -22.53 36.72
CA LEU A 44 -6.46 -23.79 37.48
C LEU A 44 -7.73 -24.63 37.25
N CYS A 45 -8.85 -24.02 36.86
CA CYS A 45 -10.08 -24.77 36.56
C CYS A 45 -10.05 -25.50 35.21
N PHE A 46 -9.31 -24.98 34.22
CA PHE A 46 -9.16 -25.65 32.91
C PHE A 46 -8.10 -26.77 32.92
N SER A 47 -7.09 -26.69 33.78
CA SER A 47 -6.03 -27.69 33.86
C SER A 47 -6.42 -28.98 34.60
N LEU A 48 -7.47 -28.97 35.44
CA LEU A 48 -7.95 -30.18 36.11
C LEU A 48 -8.83 -31.06 35.20
N ALA A 49 -9.52 -30.50 34.22
CA ALA A 49 -10.33 -31.28 33.26
C ALA A 49 -9.45 -32.08 32.27
N ALA A 50 -8.31 -31.52 31.86
CA ALA A 50 -7.37 -32.17 30.94
C ALA A 50 -6.57 -33.31 31.61
N VAL A 51 -6.24 -33.17 32.90
CA VAL A 51 -5.47 -34.19 33.65
C VAL A 51 -6.33 -35.40 34.03
N VAL A 52 -7.63 -35.21 34.28
CA VAL A 52 -8.56 -36.34 34.53
C VAL A 52 -8.83 -37.15 33.24
N TRP A 53 -8.80 -36.52 32.07
CA TRP A 53 -8.95 -37.24 30.79
C TRP A 53 -7.71 -38.09 30.44
N PHE A 54 -6.51 -37.58 30.73
CA PHE A 54 -5.25 -38.31 30.49
C PHE A 54 -5.01 -39.49 31.45
N LEU A 55 -5.58 -39.47 32.66
CA LEU A 55 -5.39 -40.55 33.63
C LEU A 55 -6.41 -41.69 33.52
N VAL A 56 -7.53 -41.50 32.81
CA VAL A 56 -8.57 -42.54 32.64
C VAL A 56 -8.57 -43.15 31.22
N GLY A 57 -8.05 -42.43 30.21
CA GLY A 57 -8.01 -42.92 28.82
C GLY A 57 -6.96 -43.99 28.51
N GLY A 58 -6.01 -44.27 29.43
CA GLY A 58 -4.89 -45.19 29.19
C GLY A 58 -5.19 -46.68 29.40
N ILE A 59 -6.40 -47.06 29.83
CA ILE A 59 -6.72 -48.45 30.20
C ILE A 59 -7.74 -49.12 29.24
N PHE A 60 -8.43 -48.34 28.40
CA PHE A 60 -9.36 -48.90 27.40
C PHE A 60 -9.03 -48.32 26.02
N GLY A 61 -8.28 -49.09 25.22
CA GLY A 61 -7.84 -48.69 23.89
C GLY A 61 -8.98 -48.39 22.93
N PHE A 62 -9.32 -47.11 22.81
CA PHE A 62 -10.12 -46.59 21.70
C PHE A 62 -9.19 -45.89 20.71
N PRO A 63 -9.26 -46.20 19.40
CA PRO A 63 -8.50 -45.47 18.39
C PRO A 63 -9.07 -44.05 18.28
N GLY A 64 -8.22 -43.05 18.51
CA GLY A 64 -8.55 -41.67 18.17
C GLY A 64 -8.67 -41.51 16.64
N PRO A 65 -9.50 -40.58 16.15
CA PRO A 65 -9.63 -40.38 14.71
C PRO A 65 -8.30 -39.88 14.13
N PRO A 66 -7.93 -40.29 12.91
CA PRO A 66 -6.71 -39.81 12.28
C PRO A 66 -6.78 -38.30 12.09
N LEU A 67 -5.71 -37.60 12.46
CA LEU A 67 -5.49 -36.22 12.07
C LEU A 67 -5.14 -36.21 10.58
N ASP A 68 -6.13 -35.95 9.74
CA ASP A 68 -5.91 -35.78 8.30
C ASP A 68 -5.09 -34.50 8.04
N PRO A 69 -4.03 -34.57 7.21
CA PRO A 69 -3.42 -33.37 6.66
C PRO A 69 -4.45 -32.67 5.76
N LEU A 70 -4.65 -31.36 5.96
CA LEU A 70 -5.51 -30.51 5.14
C LEU A 70 -5.23 -30.77 3.65
N THR A 71 -6.10 -31.52 3.00
CA THR A 71 -6.02 -31.82 1.57
C THR A 71 -6.48 -30.60 0.77
N THR A 72 -5.85 -30.40 -0.39
CA THR A 72 -6.07 -29.36 -1.40
C THR A 72 -7.54 -29.13 -1.78
N ASP A 73 -8.43 -30.07 -1.45
CA ASP A 73 -9.86 -30.04 -1.76
C ASP A 73 -10.65 -29.02 -0.92
N MET A 74 -10.22 -28.74 0.33
CA MET A 74 -10.87 -27.75 1.21
C MET A 74 -10.62 -26.29 0.77
N LEU A 75 -9.49 -26.01 0.12
CA LEU A 75 -9.19 -24.67 -0.43
C LEU A 75 -10.05 -24.35 -1.66
N THR A 76 -10.53 -25.38 -2.36
CA THR A 76 -11.40 -25.24 -3.53
C THR A 76 -12.85 -24.96 -3.10
N THR A 77 -13.29 -25.52 -1.95
CA THR A 77 -14.66 -25.40 -1.46
C THR A 77 -14.97 -24.09 -0.71
N MET A 78 -13.95 -23.28 -0.37
CA MET A 78 -14.12 -21.95 0.24
C MET A 78 -14.10 -20.77 -0.76
N ARG A 79 -14.14 -21.02 -2.07
CA ARG A 79 -14.28 -19.94 -3.05
C ARG A 79 -15.72 -19.42 -3.04
N ILE A 80 -15.96 -18.28 -2.38
CA ILE A 80 -17.20 -17.52 -2.55
C ILE A 80 -17.26 -17.13 -4.04
N PRO A 81 -18.30 -17.52 -4.79
CA PRO A 81 -18.41 -17.13 -6.20
C PRO A 81 -18.45 -15.60 -6.30
N ALA A 82 -17.53 -15.01 -7.05
CA ALA A 82 -17.55 -13.57 -7.31
C ALA A 82 -18.88 -13.18 -7.95
N THR A 83 -19.57 -12.18 -7.40
CA THR A 83 -20.78 -11.65 -8.01
C THR A 83 -20.40 -11.00 -9.34
N LYS A 84 -20.91 -11.54 -10.45
CA LYS A 84 -20.68 -11.02 -11.81
C LYS A 84 -21.44 -9.71 -12.01
N THR A 85 -20.98 -8.65 -11.37
CA THR A 85 -21.47 -7.29 -11.61
C THR A 85 -20.76 -6.69 -12.81
N ASN A 86 -21.54 -6.17 -13.76
CA ASN A 86 -21.02 -5.50 -14.97
C ASN A 86 -20.57 -4.06 -14.71
N ALA A 87 -21.00 -3.44 -13.60
CA ALA A 87 -20.51 -2.13 -13.17
C ALA A 87 -19.07 -2.27 -12.66
N ARG A 88 -18.15 -1.47 -13.20
CA ARG A 88 -16.72 -1.53 -12.88
C ARG A 88 -16.25 -0.18 -12.37
N ALA A 89 -15.43 -0.21 -11.34
CA ALA A 89 -14.70 0.99 -10.94
C ALA A 89 -13.63 1.29 -11.99
N GLU A 90 -13.42 2.56 -12.25
CA GLU A 90 -12.42 3.01 -13.21
C GLU A 90 -11.12 3.39 -12.49
N ARG A 91 -10.01 3.32 -13.23
CA ARG A 91 -8.74 3.84 -12.74
C ARG A 91 -8.81 5.34 -12.61
N SER A 92 -8.11 5.88 -11.61
CA SER A 92 -8.06 7.31 -11.35
C SER A 92 -6.74 7.90 -11.83
N THR A 93 -6.76 9.20 -12.14
CA THR A 93 -5.59 9.99 -12.53
C THR A 93 -4.55 10.07 -11.41
N ILE A 94 -4.99 9.96 -10.16
CA ILE A 94 -4.15 9.84 -8.96
C ILE A 94 -4.67 8.70 -8.08
N ALA A 95 -3.76 7.98 -7.42
CA ALA A 95 -4.10 6.84 -6.58
C ALA A 95 -3.64 7.03 -5.12
N TYR A 96 -4.46 6.58 -4.17
CA TYR A 96 -4.16 6.63 -2.74
C TYR A 96 -3.45 5.35 -2.28
N GLY A 97 -2.21 5.47 -1.82
CA GLY A 97 -1.38 4.37 -1.33
C GLY A 97 -1.41 4.23 0.19
N THR A 98 -1.44 3.00 0.71
CA THR A 98 -1.65 2.73 2.15
C THR A 98 -0.36 2.37 2.93
N ARG A 99 0.80 2.76 2.40
CA ARG A 99 2.11 2.35 2.95
C ARG A 99 2.46 3.09 4.25
N GLY A 100 2.56 2.35 5.34
CA GLY A 100 3.20 2.77 6.59
C GLY A 100 2.24 3.19 7.70
N HIS A 101 0.95 2.84 7.59
CA HIS A 101 -0.10 3.37 8.48
C HIS A 101 -0.58 2.40 9.56
N ALA A 102 -0.09 1.14 9.55
CA ALA A 102 -0.41 0.11 10.55
C ALA A 102 -1.90 0.15 10.99
N LEU A 103 -2.18 0.34 12.27
CA LEU A 103 -3.54 0.32 12.83
C LEU A 103 -4.44 1.49 12.36
N ASP A 104 -3.86 2.64 12.01
CA ASP A 104 -4.61 3.83 11.59
C ASP A 104 -5.02 3.81 10.10
N THR A 105 -4.60 2.77 9.35
CA THR A 105 -4.90 2.62 7.91
C THR A 105 -6.39 2.80 7.61
N HIS A 106 -7.28 2.28 8.46
CA HIS A 106 -8.71 2.40 8.26
C HIS A 106 -9.22 3.85 8.30
N LEU A 107 -8.69 4.69 9.21
CA LEU A 107 -9.05 6.10 9.32
C LEU A 107 -8.62 6.87 8.08
N TYR A 108 -7.38 6.65 7.63
CA TYR A 108 -6.86 7.38 6.48
C TYR A 108 -7.50 6.95 5.16
N VAL A 109 -7.81 5.65 5.01
CA VAL A 109 -8.56 5.16 3.84
C VAL A 109 -9.96 5.76 3.81
N GLN A 110 -10.66 5.79 4.96
CA GLN A 110 -11.96 6.45 5.05
C GLN A 110 -11.86 7.93 4.66
N GLN A 111 -10.93 8.68 5.25
CA GLN A 111 -10.74 10.11 4.95
C GLN A 111 -10.39 10.37 3.48
N ALA A 112 -9.53 9.53 2.88
CA ALA A 112 -9.18 9.66 1.47
C ALA A 112 -10.40 9.43 0.57
N ILE A 113 -11.21 8.42 0.87
CA ILE A 113 -12.44 8.14 0.13
C ILE A 113 -13.46 9.28 0.28
N ASP A 114 -13.64 9.77 1.50
CA ASP A 114 -14.53 10.90 1.82
C ASP A 114 -14.06 12.19 1.12
N ALA A 115 -12.75 12.41 1.00
CA ALA A 115 -12.17 13.54 0.27
C ALA A 115 -12.36 13.43 -1.26
N GLY A 116 -12.55 12.22 -1.80
CA GLY A 116 -12.85 12.00 -3.22
C GLY A 116 -11.95 10.98 -3.93
N PHE A 117 -10.99 10.35 -3.26
CA PHE A 117 -10.21 9.29 -3.88
C PHE A 117 -11.12 8.11 -4.27
N ARG A 118 -10.89 7.55 -5.46
CA ARG A 118 -11.61 6.37 -5.97
C ARG A 118 -10.70 5.22 -6.35
N GLN A 119 -9.38 5.38 -6.31
CA GLN A 119 -8.42 4.29 -6.47
C GLN A 119 -7.57 4.13 -5.20
N ILE A 120 -7.74 3.00 -4.51
CA ILE A 120 -7.02 2.66 -3.29
C ILE A 120 -6.05 1.52 -3.59
N VAL A 121 -4.78 1.74 -3.27
CA VAL A 121 -3.67 0.84 -3.58
C VAL A 121 -3.01 0.39 -2.29
N THR A 122 -3.01 -0.92 -2.07
CA THR A 122 -2.37 -1.59 -0.94
C THR A 122 -1.48 -2.75 -1.43
N SER A 123 -1.03 -3.60 -0.54
CA SER A 123 -0.30 -4.83 -0.88
C SER A 123 -0.65 -5.93 0.10
N GLY A 124 -0.89 -7.13 -0.42
CA GLY A 124 -0.93 -8.36 0.37
C GLY A 124 0.46 -8.71 0.89
N TYR A 125 0.52 -9.36 2.05
CA TYR A 125 1.74 -9.89 2.69
C TYR A 125 2.99 -8.99 2.65
N HIS A 126 2.82 -7.67 2.78
CA HIS A 126 3.93 -6.72 2.82
C HIS A 126 3.93 -5.97 4.15
N ARG A 127 5.02 -6.05 4.92
CA ARG A 127 5.15 -5.54 6.31
C ARG A 127 4.75 -4.09 6.60
N LYS A 128 4.67 -3.27 5.54
CA LYS A 128 4.32 -1.84 5.62
C LYS A 128 2.88 -1.53 5.23
N HIS A 129 2.09 -2.53 4.86
CA HIS A 129 0.68 -2.35 4.49
C HIS A 129 -0.21 -3.11 5.46
N TYR A 130 -1.43 -2.62 5.65
CA TYR A 130 -2.41 -3.24 6.54
C TYR A 130 -3.74 -3.38 5.81
N GLU A 131 -3.83 -4.45 5.02
CA GLU A 131 -4.92 -4.68 4.07
C GLU A 131 -6.29 -4.82 4.75
N ALA A 132 -6.35 -5.45 5.92
CA ALA A 132 -7.57 -5.53 6.73
C ALA A 132 -8.10 -4.15 7.13
N GLY A 133 -7.19 -3.22 7.48
CA GLY A 133 -7.55 -1.83 7.75
C GLY A 133 -8.13 -1.12 6.53
N VAL A 134 -7.67 -1.45 5.32
CA VAL A 134 -8.26 -0.92 4.07
C VAL A 134 -9.70 -1.40 3.92
N GLY A 135 -9.95 -2.69 4.12
CA GLY A 135 -11.31 -3.27 4.09
C GLY A 135 -12.26 -2.58 5.07
N VAL A 136 -11.79 -2.37 6.31
CA VAL A 136 -12.54 -1.62 7.33
C VAL A 136 -12.77 -0.16 6.91
N GLY A 137 -11.75 0.53 6.40
CA GLY A 137 -11.84 1.94 6.03
C GLY A 137 -12.88 2.21 4.93
N TRP A 138 -12.87 1.43 3.84
CA TRP A 138 -13.79 1.69 2.74
C TRP A 138 -15.23 1.28 3.07
N THR A 139 -15.42 0.21 3.85
CA THR A 139 -16.77 -0.18 4.30
C THR A 139 -17.37 0.83 5.28
N HIS A 140 -16.56 1.52 6.09
CA HIS A 140 -17.04 2.59 6.96
C HIS A 140 -17.38 3.89 6.22
N ALA A 141 -16.66 4.24 5.15
CA ALA A 141 -17.02 5.39 4.30
C ALA A 141 -18.50 5.32 3.85
N ASN A 142 -19.01 4.12 3.59
CA ASN A 142 -20.42 3.88 3.24
C ASN A 142 -21.43 4.12 4.38
N ASN A 143 -21.02 3.85 5.61
CA ASN A 143 -21.90 3.98 6.79
C ASN A 143 -22.03 5.45 7.22
N THR A 144 -20.98 6.25 7.04
CA THR A 144 -21.00 7.69 7.36
C THR A 144 -21.93 8.46 6.42
N ALA A 145 -21.88 8.13 5.12
CA ALA A 145 -22.81 8.60 4.10
C ALA A 145 -24.29 8.30 4.43
N SER A 146 -24.56 7.10 4.93
CA SER A 146 -25.92 6.68 5.30
C SER A 146 -26.44 7.37 6.58
N THR A 147 -25.56 7.62 7.55
CA THR A 147 -25.92 8.24 8.85
C THR A 147 -26.27 9.73 8.70
N ILE A 148 -25.60 10.44 7.80
CA ILE A 148 -25.93 11.85 7.48
C ILE A 148 -27.31 11.94 6.81
N SER A 149 -27.69 10.95 5.99
CA SER A 149 -29.00 10.95 5.33
C SER A 149 -30.18 10.68 6.27
N THR A 150 -29.96 10.07 7.44
CA THR A 150 -31.04 9.72 8.39
C THR A 150 -31.23 10.71 9.54
N HIS A 151 -30.30 11.65 9.75
CA HIS A 151 -30.33 12.58 10.89
C HIS A 151 -30.64 14.06 10.53
N VAL A 152 -31.03 14.35 9.30
CA VAL A 152 -31.51 15.70 8.92
C VAL A 152 -33.03 15.76 9.08
N THR A 153 -33.48 15.81 10.32
CA THR A 153 -34.76 16.43 10.71
C THR A 153 -34.48 17.35 11.89
N HIS A 154 -34.61 18.65 11.61
CA HIS A 154 -34.62 19.78 12.55
C HIS A 154 -33.33 20.10 13.33
N THR A 155 -32.45 20.90 12.74
CA THR A 155 -31.99 22.20 13.30
C THR A 155 -31.03 22.92 12.35
N THR A 156 -31.24 24.23 12.22
CA THR A 156 -30.64 25.10 11.22
C THR A 156 -29.28 25.63 11.69
N THR A 157 -28.19 25.20 11.03
CA THR A 157 -26.95 25.97 10.91
C THR A 157 -26.30 25.66 9.56
N HIS A 158 -26.03 26.71 8.78
CA HIS A 158 -25.40 26.64 7.47
C HIS A 158 -23.94 26.17 7.58
N THR A 159 -23.72 24.86 7.48
CA THR A 159 -22.48 24.32 6.91
C THR A 159 -22.90 23.46 5.73
N SER A 160 -22.49 23.84 4.53
CA SER A 160 -22.78 23.12 3.29
C SER A 160 -22.00 21.80 3.24
N SER A 161 -22.43 20.81 4.03
CA SER A 161 -22.02 19.42 3.87
C SER A 161 -22.97 18.78 2.86
N THR A 162 -22.56 18.70 1.60
CA THR A 162 -23.26 17.91 0.59
C THR A 162 -23.40 16.48 1.14
N PRO A 163 -24.61 15.90 1.22
CA PRO A 163 -24.76 14.54 1.71
C PRO A 163 -23.94 13.60 0.82
N SER A 164 -22.99 12.89 1.41
CA SER A 164 -22.18 11.92 0.68
C SER A 164 -23.07 10.75 0.28
N ILE A 165 -23.11 10.44 -1.02
CA ILE A 165 -23.79 9.24 -1.53
C ILE A 165 -22.98 8.02 -1.05
N PRO A 166 -23.61 6.98 -0.49
CA PRO A 166 -22.91 5.75 -0.13
C PRO A 166 -22.16 5.18 -1.34
N ILE A 167 -20.88 4.87 -1.18
CA ILE A 167 -20.01 4.43 -2.27
C ILE A 167 -20.22 2.93 -2.50
N ARG A 168 -20.69 2.55 -3.68
CA ARG A 168 -20.83 1.12 -3.99
C ARG A 168 -19.44 0.52 -4.16
N ARG A 169 -19.30 -0.79 -3.95
CA ARG A 169 -18.05 -1.48 -4.25
C ARG A 169 -17.61 -1.26 -5.71
N SER A 170 -18.57 -1.13 -6.63
CA SER A 170 -18.33 -0.82 -8.06
C SER A 170 -17.88 0.62 -8.33
N ASP A 171 -17.91 1.51 -7.35
CA ASP A 171 -17.45 2.90 -7.48
C ASP A 171 -16.00 3.08 -6.99
N LEU A 172 -15.42 2.05 -6.37
CA LEU A 172 -14.08 2.07 -5.76
C LEU A 172 -13.15 1.08 -6.45
N TYR A 173 -12.00 1.53 -6.92
CA TYR A 173 -10.98 0.68 -7.52
C TYR A 173 -10.03 0.19 -6.43
N LEU A 174 -10.13 -1.09 -6.06
CA LEU A 174 -9.24 -1.72 -5.07
C LEU A 174 -8.12 -2.49 -5.77
N GLN A 175 -6.89 -2.02 -5.55
CA GLN A 175 -5.68 -2.65 -6.06
C GLN A 175 -4.83 -3.20 -4.91
N THR A 176 -4.38 -4.44 -5.07
CA THR A 176 -3.41 -5.07 -4.16
C THR A 176 -2.25 -5.69 -4.95
N MET A 177 -1.37 -6.39 -4.26
CA MET A 177 -0.20 -7.04 -4.88
C MET A 177 0.03 -8.42 -4.28
N PHE A 178 0.45 -9.35 -5.13
CA PHE A 178 1.03 -10.60 -4.70
C PHE A 178 2.52 -10.43 -4.42
N VAL A 179 2.96 -10.86 -3.23
CA VAL A 179 4.38 -10.84 -2.81
C VAL A 179 4.86 -12.28 -2.61
N PRO A 180 5.78 -12.78 -3.46
CA PRO A 180 6.34 -14.13 -3.31
C PRO A 180 7.08 -14.30 -1.98
N HIS A 181 7.04 -15.49 -1.36
CA HIS A 181 7.66 -15.71 -0.03
C HIS A 181 9.19 -15.58 -0.03
N ALA A 182 9.83 -15.86 -1.17
CA ALA A 182 11.27 -15.77 -1.35
C ALA A 182 11.82 -14.32 -1.31
N VAL A 183 10.96 -13.33 -1.04
CA VAL A 183 11.25 -11.90 -0.94
C VAL A 183 11.50 -11.49 0.51
N VAL A 184 12.52 -10.66 0.74
CA VAL A 184 12.88 -10.13 2.08
C VAL A 184 11.75 -9.31 2.73
N ASP A 185 10.88 -8.65 1.94
CA ASP A 185 9.71 -7.94 2.47
C ASP A 185 8.60 -8.88 2.96
N TYR A 186 8.58 -10.13 2.45
CA TYR A 186 7.75 -11.19 2.99
C TYR A 186 8.29 -11.62 4.36
N GLN A 187 9.62 -11.79 4.49
CA GLN A 187 10.31 -12.28 5.69
C GLN A 187 10.19 -11.45 6.97
N ASN A 188 9.64 -10.24 6.87
CA ASN A 188 9.44 -9.33 8.00
C ASN A 188 7.96 -8.96 8.18
N TYR A 189 7.04 -9.77 7.67
CA TYR A 189 5.61 -9.60 7.90
C TYR A 189 5.32 -9.65 9.40
N ASN A 190 4.46 -8.75 9.85
CA ASN A 190 4.21 -8.56 11.28
C ASN A 190 3.12 -9.53 11.72
N ASP A 191 3.48 -10.61 12.40
CA ASP A 191 2.56 -11.66 12.93
C ASP A 191 1.61 -11.14 14.04
N THR A 192 1.47 -9.83 14.21
CA THR A 192 0.63 -9.19 15.23
C THR A 192 -0.59 -8.48 14.64
N ASP A 193 -0.97 -8.79 13.38
CA ASP A 193 -2.20 -8.29 12.77
C ASP A 193 -3.44 -8.83 13.52
N PRO A 194 -4.20 -7.98 14.25
CA PRO A 194 -5.34 -8.41 15.06
C PRO A 194 -6.57 -8.82 14.22
N PHE A 195 -6.56 -8.59 12.91
CA PHE A 195 -7.62 -8.99 11.98
C PHE A 195 -7.18 -10.10 11.01
N GLN A 196 -5.99 -10.67 11.20
CA GLN A 196 -5.49 -11.77 10.40
C GLN A 196 -6.30 -13.04 10.68
N GLN A 197 -7.16 -13.42 9.72
CA GLN A 197 -7.99 -14.61 9.81
C GLN A 197 -7.26 -15.89 9.37
N ILE A 198 -6.31 -15.79 8.43
CA ILE A 198 -5.42 -16.91 8.04
C ILE A 198 -4.01 -16.61 8.57
N PRO A 199 -3.41 -17.54 9.33
CA PRO A 199 -2.06 -17.39 9.84
C PRO A 199 -1.06 -16.99 8.74
N SER A 200 -0.19 -16.05 9.07
CA SER A 200 0.99 -15.76 8.26
C SER A 200 1.77 -17.06 8.12
N PRO A 201 2.20 -17.48 6.92
CA PRO A 201 3.00 -18.69 6.76
C PRO A 201 4.42 -18.54 7.35
N HIS A 202 4.69 -17.46 8.10
CA HIS A 202 5.83 -17.30 9.02
C HIS A 202 5.84 -18.24 10.22
N VAL A 203 5.04 -19.31 10.23
CA VAL A 203 5.39 -20.45 11.08
C VAL A 203 6.73 -20.98 10.54
N ALA A 204 7.81 -20.47 11.14
CA ALA A 204 9.19 -20.76 10.77
C ALA A 204 9.37 -22.27 10.61
N GLY A 205 9.44 -22.73 9.37
CA GLY A 205 9.54 -24.16 9.05
C GLY A 205 8.78 -24.59 7.80
N ASP A 206 7.71 -23.90 7.40
CA ASP A 206 6.84 -24.39 6.31
C ASP A 206 6.95 -23.57 5.00
N ASN A 207 8.14 -23.59 4.42
CA ASN A 207 8.42 -23.02 3.11
C ASN A 207 8.13 -24.01 1.97
N THR A 208 7.25 -25.00 2.19
CA THR A 208 6.96 -26.06 1.20
C THR A 208 5.94 -25.64 0.14
N ASN A 209 5.22 -24.54 0.36
CA ASN A 209 4.20 -24.08 -0.58
C ASN A 209 4.85 -23.67 -1.91
N THR A 210 4.40 -24.29 -2.99
CA THR A 210 4.70 -23.90 -4.37
C THR A 210 4.29 -22.46 -4.63
N ILE A 211 4.86 -21.82 -5.67
CA ILE A 211 4.52 -20.43 -5.98
C ILE A 211 3.04 -20.26 -6.33
N GLU A 212 2.42 -21.29 -6.91
CA GLU A 212 0.99 -21.34 -7.20
C GLU A 212 0.15 -21.31 -5.93
N GLU A 213 0.44 -22.18 -4.95
CA GLU A 213 -0.24 -22.20 -3.65
C GLU A 213 -0.06 -20.87 -2.89
N GLN A 214 1.10 -20.21 -3.05
CA GLN A 214 1.33 -18.89 -2.47
C GLN A 214 0.39 -17.83 -3.07
N VAL A 215 0.20 -17.83 -4.41
CA VAL A 215 -0.74 -16.92 -5.08
C VAL A 215 -2.16 -17.17 -4.59
N GLU A 216 -2.63 -18.42 -4.63
CA GLU A 216 -4.01 -18.77 -4.26
C GLU A 216 -4.33 -18.32 -2.83
N ARG A 217 -3.46 -18.64 -1.87
CA ARG A 217 -3.63 -18.22 -0.47
C ARG A 217 -3.60 -16.70 -0.33
N SER A 218 -2.71 -16.03 -1.05
CA SER A 218 -2.62 -14.57 -1.03
C SER A 218 -3.87 -13.88 -1.55
N ILE A 219 -4.43 -14.35 -2.67
CA ILE A 219 -5.64 -13.75 -3.23
C ILE A 219 -6.83 -13.98 -2.30
N GLN A 220 -6.99 -15.19 -1.77
CA GLN A 220 -8.05 -15.50 -0.79
C GLN A 220 -7.94 -14.61 0.45
N GLN A 221 -6.73 -14.45 1.01
CA GLN A 221 -6.54 -13.58 2.17
C GLN A 221 -6.81 -12.11 1.84
N SER A 222 -6.38 -11.63 0.67
CA SER A 222 -6.65 -10.26 0.25
C SER A 222 -8.14 -9.97 0.09
N LEU A 223 -8.93 -10.90 -0.47
CA LEU A 223 -10.39 -10.77 -0.56
C LEU A 223 -11.05 -10.65 0.83
N LEU A 224 -10.64 -11.51 1.77
CA LEU A 224 -11.13 -11.48 3.16
C LEU A 224 -10.77 -10.17 3.86
N ASN A 225 -9.51 -9.75 3.76
CA ASN A 225 -9.00 -8.52 4.37
C ASN A 225 -9.69 -7.28 3.80
N LEU A 226 -9.83 -7.22 2.47
CA LEU A 226 -10.47 -6.12 1.77
C LEU A 226 -11.99 -6.19 1.84
N LYS A 227 -12.58 -7.23 2.45
CA LYS A 227 -14.03 -7.40 2.61
C LYS A 227 -14.78 -7.32 1.27
N THR A 228 -14.23 -7.95 0.24
CA THR A 228 -14.74 -7.92 -1.14
C THR A 228 -14.68 -9.31 -1.77
N ASP A 229 -15.50 -9.56 -2.79
CA ASP A 229 -15.55 -10.80 -3.55
C ASP A 229 -14.78 -10.71 -4.90
N TYR A 230 -14.33 -9.51 -5.29
CA TYR A 230 -13.41 -9.30 -6.42
C TYR A 230 -12.39 -8.20 -6.15
N LEU A 231 -11.30 -8.22 -6.92
CA LEU A 231 -10.22 -7.21 -6.93
C LEU A 231 -10.18 -6.50 -8.29
N ASP A 232 -10.05 -5.18 -8.29
CA ASP A 232 -9.94 -4.44 -9.55
C ASP A 232 -8.57 -4.62 -10.18
N ALA A 233 -7.50 -4.69 -9.37
CA ALA A 233 -6.20 -5.10 -9.85
C ALA A 233 -5.36 -5.87 -8.84
N VAL A 234 -4.57 -6.80 -9.38
CA VAL A 234 -3.46 -7.44 -8.66
C VAL A 234 -2.18 -7.25 -9.43
N LEU A 235 -1.16 -6.72 -8.76
CA LEU A 235 0.17 -6.60 -9.33
C LEU A 235 1.09 -7.70 -8.79
N TYR A 236 1.93 -8.27 -9.65
CA TYR A 236 3.04 -9.10 -9.19
C TYR A 236 4.16 -8.21 -8.65
N HIS A 237 4.53 -8.37 -7.38
CA HIS A 237 5.58 -7.58 -6.74
C HIS A 237 6.97 -8.14 -7.04
N GLN A 238 7.67 -7.58 -8.03
CA GLN A 238 9.10 -7.86 -8.23
C GLN A 238 9.93 -7.21 -7.13
N GLN A 239 10.93 -7.91 -6.60
CA GLN A 239 11.83 -7.33 -5.61
C GLN A 239 13.06 -6.69 -6.25
N GLN A 240 13.47 -5.57 -5.67
CA GLN A 240 14.53 -4.74 -6.19
C GLN A 240 15.93 -5.35 -6.06
N ASN A 241 16.14 -6.27 -5.10
CA ASN A 241 17.45 -6.82 -4.76
C ASN A 241 17.63 -8.29 -5.16
N ARG A 242 16.54 -8.94 -5.60
CA ARG A 242 16.56 -10.33 -6.09
C ARG A 242 15.38 -10.48 -7.03
N LEU A 243 15.66 -10.52 -8.34
CA LEU A 243 14.68 -10.96 -9.30
C LEU A 243 14.33 -12.41 -8.96
N GLN A 244 13.04 -12.69 -8.81
CA GLN A 244 12.60 -14.07 -8.82
C GLN A 244 12.97 -14.66 -10.19
N PRO A 245 13.33 -15.96 -10.27
CA PRO A 245 13.48 -16.62 -11.56
C PRO A 245 12.25 -16.35 -12.42
N TYR A 246 12.48 -16.02 -13.70
CA TYR A 246 11.40 -15.67 -14.61
C TYR A 246 10.32 -16.76 -14.65
N GLU A 247 10.73 -18.02 -14.62
CA GLU A 247 9.83 -19.18 -14.65
C GLU A 247 8.91 -19.25 -13.42
N ASP A 248 9.40 -18.91 -12.22
CA ASP A 248 8.56 -18.86 -11.02
C ASP A 248 7.56 -17.69 -11.09
N MET A 249 8.00 -16.53 -11.61
CA MET A 249 7.06 -15.43 -11.90
C MET A 249 6.00 -15.88 -12.91
N LEU A 250 6.39 -16.56 -14.00
CA LEU A 250 5.46 -16.99 -15.02
C LEU A 250 4.45 -18.01 -14.48
N ARG A 251 4.88 -18.95 -13.63
CA ARG A 251 4.00 -19.89 -12.92
C ARG A 251 2.98 -19.16 -12.04
N ALA A 252 3.43 -18.18 -11.25
CA ALA A 252 2.54 -17.31 -10.48
C ALA A 252 1.56 -16.55 -11.39
N TRP A 253 2.07 -16.02 -12.51
CA TRP A 253 1.28 -15.28 -13.49
C TRP A 253 0.17 -16.14 -14.08
N ARG A 254 0.41 -17.44 -14.34
CA ARG A 254 -0.63 -18.36 -14.83
C ARG A 254 -1.79 -18.55 -13.85
N VAL A 255 -1.52 -18.57 -12.56
CA VAL A 255 -2.58 -18.64 -11.54
C VAL A 255 -3.39 -17.34 -11.55
N LEU A 256 -2.71 -16.19 -11.56
CA LEU A 256 -3.36 -14.88 -11.65
C LEU A 256 -4.18 -14.71 -12.95
N GLU A 257 -3.72 -15.26 -14.07
CA GLU A 257 -4.51 -15.32 -15.31
C GLU A 257 -5.80 -16.12 -15.12
N GLY A 258 -5.75 -17.25 -14.41
CA GLY A 258 -6.93 -18.03 -14.05
C GLY A 258 -7.95 -17.22 -13.24
N ASP A 259 -7.48 -16.47 -12.25
CA ASP A 259 -8.30 -15.59 -11.41
C ASP A 259 -8.90 -14.40 -12.22
N VAL A 260 -8.29 -14.02 -13.34
CA VAL A 260 -8.93 -13.07 -14.28
C VAL A 260 -10.04 -13.74 -15.06
N MET A 261 -9.81 -14.97 -15.54
CA MET A 261 -10.77 -15.70 -16.35
C MET A 261 -12.04 -16.08 -15.56
N ASP A 262 -11.92 -16.34 -14.25
CA ASP A 262 -13.07 -16.64 -13.39
C ASP A 262 -13.79 -15.38 -12.85
N GLY A 263 -13.17 -14.21 -12.99
CA GLY A 263 -13.72 -12.91 -12.62
C GLY A 263 -13.33 -12.42 -11.22
N THR A 264 -12.48 -13.16 -10.50
CA THR A 264 -11.96 -12.77 -9.18
C THR A 264 -11.07 -11.51 -9.28
N ILE A 265 -10.29 -11.38 -10.35
CA ILE A 265 -9.42 -10.23 -10.61
C ILE A 265 -9.82 -9.58 -11.95
N ARG A 266 -9.88 -8.25 -12.02
CA ARG A 266 -10.20 -7.56 -13.29
C ARG A 266 -8.97 -7.23 -14.13
N HIS A 267 -7.89 -6.76 -13.49
CA HIS A 267 -6.67 -6.34 -14.17
C HIS A 267 -5.42 -6.91 -13.51
N LEU A 268 -4.42 -7.27 -14.32
CA LEU A 268 -3.09 -7.62 -13.84
C LEU A 268 -2.10 -6.49 -14.09
N GLY A 269 -1.04 -6.46 -13.29
CA GLY A 269 0.07 -5.54 -13.49
C GLY A 269 1.38 -6.03 -12.88
N MET A 270 2.43 -5.23 -13.04
CA MET A 270 3.76 -5.48 -12.52
C MET A 270 4.19 -4.33 -11.60
N SER A 271 4.74 -4.66 -10.43
CA SER A 271 5.38 -3.67 -9.56
C SER A 271 6.90 -3.88 -9.54
N ASN A 272 7.67 -2.79 -9.55
CA ASN A 272 9.14 -2.76 -9.66
C ASN A 272 9.70 -3.47 -10.91
N CYS A 273 9.03 -3.36 -12.05
CA CYS A 273 9.50 -3.88 -13.33
C CYS A 273 10.25 -2.78 -14.10
N HIS A 274 11.56 -2.70 -13.92
CA HIS A 274 12.43 -1.67 -14.50
C HIS A 274 13.23 -2.16 -15.73
N ASP A 275 13.01 -3.40 -16.16
CA ASP A 275 13.72 -4.03 -17.28
C ASP A 275 12.80 -4.09 -18.52
N PRO A 276 13.13 -3.34 -19.59
CA PRO A 276 12.41 -3.36 -20.86
C PRO A 276 12.20 -4.75 -21.44
N ASP A 277 13.25 -5.56 -21.48
CA ASP A 277 13.25 -6.86 -22.16
C ASP A 277 12.46 -7.88 -21.34
N TYR A 278 12.52 -7.78 -20.02
CA TYR A 278 11.67 -8.55 -19.12
C TYR A 278 10.19 -8.31 -19.40
N LEU A 279 9.77 -7.05 -19.47
CA LEU A 279 8.38 -6.70 -19.73
C LEU A 279 7.96 -7.09 -21.15
N ARG A 280 8.84 -6.91 -22.14
CA ARG A 280 8.60 -7.34 -23.53
C ARG A 280 8.39 -8.84 -23.63
N ARG A 281 9.26 -9.64 -23.01
CA ARG A 281 9.12 -11.10 -22.98
C ARG A 281 7.75 -11.49 -22.43
N LEU A 282 7.40 -10.96 -21.26
CA LEU A 282 6.10 -11.23 -20.64
C LEU A 282 4.95 -10.86 -21.57
N VAL A 283 4.89 -9.62 -22.08
CA VAL A 283 3.72 -9.13 -22.83
C VAL A 283 3.61 -9.73 -24.24
N LYS A 284 4.75 -9.97 -24.92
CA LYS A 284 4.76 -10.38 -26.33
C LYS A 284 4.83 -11.89 -26.54
N GLN A 285 5.38 -12.63 -25.58
CA GLN A 285 5.66 -14.05 -25.76
C GLN A 285 4.82 -14.91 -24.81
N ASP A 286 4.81 -14.57 -23.52
CA ASP A 286 4.39 -15.53 -22.49
C ASP A 286 2.99 -15.25 -21.94
N ALA A 287 2.58 -14.00 -21.68
CA ALA A 287 1.31 -13.67 -21.05
C ALA A 287 0.11 -13.81 -22.01
N LYS A 288 -0.92 -14.52 -21.56
CA LYS A 288 -2.26 -14.54 -22.17
C LYS A 288 -3.09 -13.35 -21.70
N VAL A 289 -3.07 -13.06 -20.39
CA VAL A 289 -3.60 -11.81 -19.84
C VAL A 289 -2.44 -10.86 -19.59
N LYS A 290 -2.40 -9.80 -20.38
CA LYS A 290 -1.29 -8.85 -20.36
C LYS A 290 -1.34 -7.94 -19.12
N PRO A 291 -0.20 -7.56 -18.53
CA PRO A 291 -0.17 -6.50 -17.55
C PRO A 291 -0.65 -5.19 -18.17
N THR A 292 -1.69 -4.61 -17.57
CA THR A 292 -2.24 -3.29 -17.97
C THR A 292 -1.71 -2.16 -17.09
N ILE A 293 -1.09 -2.52 -15.96
CA ILE A 293 -0.54 -1.57 -14.98
C ILE A 293 0.94 -1.88 -14.78
N VAL A 294 1.78 -0.84 -14.83
CA VAL A 294 3.16 -0.90 -14.32
C VAL A 294 3.29 0.11 -13.19
N GLN A 295 3.72 -0.36 -12.03
CA GLN A 295 3.92 0.46 -10.84
C GLN A 295 5.38 0.47 -10.43
N ASN A 296 6.06 1.59 -10.67
CA ASN A 296 7.48 1.70 -10.42
C ASN A 296 7.81 2.90 -9.53
N ARG A 297 9.01 2.83 -8.96
CA ARG A 297 9.58 3.93 -8.20
C ARG A 297 10.00 5.05 -9.14
N PHE A 298 9.55 6.27 -8.88
CA PHE A 298 10.00 7.47 -9.59
C PHE A 298 11.17 8.13 -8.85
N HIS A 299 12.40 7.75 -9.21
CA HIS A 299 13.60 8.28 -8.57
C HIS A 299 14.81 8.26 -9.51
N ARG A 300 15.69 9.26 -9.38
CA ARG A 300 16.87 9.43 -10.25
C ARG A 300 17.80 8.21 -10.27
N ASN A 301 17.90 7.45 -9.17
CA ASN A 301 18.70 6.22 -9.14
C ASN A 301 18.19 5.07 -10.04
N ARG A 302 16.98 5.18 -10.58
CA ARG A 302 16.43 4.29 -11.62
C ARG A 302 16.39 4.96 -13.00
N GLY A 303 17.07 6.11 -13.15
CA GLY A 303 16.97 6.90 -14.37
C GLY A 303 15.56 7.38 -14.67
N LEU A 304 14.69 7.48 -13.64
CA LEU A 304 13.28 7.87 -13.77
C LEU A 304 12.49 6.99 -14.76
N ASP A 305 12.96 5.75 -14.97
CA ASP A 305 12.43 4.79 -15.94
C ASP A 305 12.35 5.31 -17.38
N VAL A 306 13.20 6.27 -17.76
CA VAL A 306 13.24 6.82 -19.12
C VAL A 306 13.38 5.72 -20.18
N SER A 307 14.14 4.64 -19.89
CA SER A 307 14.27 3.47 -20.78
C SER A 307 12.98 2.69 -20.97
N MET A 308 12.04 2.76 -20.03
CA MET A 308 10.76 2.06 -20.08
C MET A 308 9.70 2.83 -20.87
N TRP A 309 9.86 4.13 -21.08
CA TRP A 309 8.78 4.99 -21.60
C TRP A 309 8.32 4.63 -23.01
N ALA A 310 9.24 4.29 -23.90
CA ALA A 310 8.92 3.82 -25.25
C ALA A 310 8.32 2.41 -25.20
N VAL A 311 8.81 1.57 -24.29
CA VAL A 311 8.34 0.19 -24.09
C VAL A 311 6.90 0.20 -23.58
N TRP A 312 6.56 1.08 -22.65
CA TRP A 312 5.19 1.21 -22.14
C TRP A 312 4.20 1.65 -23.21
N ASP A 313 4.59 2.56 -24.13
CA ASP A 313 3.74 2.93 -25.26
C ASP A 313 3.56 1.77 -26.22
N GLU A 314 4.67 1.12 -26.59
CA GLU A 314 4.67 0.01 -27.53
C GLU A 314 3.84 -1.18 -27.02
N LEU A 315 3.93 -1.46 -25.73
CA LEU A 315 3.17 -2.54 -25.08
C LEU A 315 1.76 -2.11 -24.64
N GLN A 316 1.38 -0.85 -24.91
CA GLN A 316 0.08 -0.29 -24.55
C GLN A 316 -0.24 -0.42 -23.05
N VAL A 317 0.75 -0.17 -22.19
CA VAL A 317 0.54 -0.10 -20.74
C VAL A 317 -0.41 1.05 -20.43
N GLU A 318 -1.59 0.70 -19.92
CA GLU A 318 -2.73 1.60 -19.74
C GLU A 318 -2.54 2.54 -18.54
N GLN A 319 -1.96 2.06 -17.42
CA GLN A 319 -1.67 2.92 -16.25
C GLN A 319 -0.22 2.74 -15.76
N ARG A 320 0.49 3.86 -15.61
CA ARG A 320 1.90 3.93 -15.21
C ARG A 320 2.00 4.61 -13.86
N GLN A 321 1.97 3.83 -12.80
CA GLN A 321 1.93 4.33 -11.43
C GLN A 321 3.34 4.63 -10.91
N CYS A 322 3.49 5.76 -10.25
CA CYS A 322 4.76 6.24 -9.71
C CYS A 322 4.67 6.43 -8.20
N PHE A 323 5.48 5.68 -7.44
CA PHE A 323 5.60 5.84 -5.99
C PHE A 323 6.99 6.36 -5.59
N TRP A 324 7.11 6.76 -4.31
CA TRP A 324 8.31 7.41 -3.75
C TRP A 324 8.67 8.75 -4.39
N VAL A 325 7.68 9.41 -4.97
CA VAL A 325 7.82 10.67 -5.71
C VAL A 325 8.34 11.79 -4.80
N LEU A 326 7.57 12.20 -3.78
CA LEU A 326 7.94 13.36 -2.97
C LEU A 326 9.17 13.11 -2.10
N THR A 327 9.17 12.05 -1.28
CA THR A 327 10.27 11.78 -0.34
C THR A 327 11.56 11.39 -1.06
N GLY A 328 11.48 10.70 -2.20
CA GLY A 328 12.63 10.36 -3.02
C GLY A 328 13.25 11.58 -3.71
N ASN A 329 12.47 12.60 -4.02
CA ASN A 329 12.92 13.77 -4.78
C ASN A 329 12.89 15.06 -3.96
N ARG A 330 13.01 14.96 -2.62
CA ARG A 330 12.91 16.11 -1.68
C ARG A 330 13.77 17.31 -2.05
N PHE A 331 14.98 17.07 -2.54
CA PHE A 331 15.89 18.14 -2.92
C PHE A 331 15.35 18.97 -4.09
N ALA A 332 14.65 18.33 -5.04
CA ALA A 332 14.07 19.02 -6.18
C ALA A 332 12.97 20.00 -5.76
N TRP A 333 11.98 19.55 -4.99
CA TRP A 333 10.79 20.36 -4.73
C TRP A 333 10.80 21.17 -3.43
N LEU A 334 11.70 20.88 -2.47
CA LEU A 334 11.83 21.66 -1.22
C LEU A 334 13.00 22.65 -1.20
N GLN A 335 14.01 22.48 -2.06
CA GLN A 335 15.28 23.21 -1.93
C GLN A 335 15.75 23.89 -3.21
N ASN A 336 15.25 23.48 -4.39
CA ASN A 336 15.64 24.11 -5.64
C ASN A 336 14.86 25.41 -5.84
N ALA A 337 15.58 26.53 -5.98
CA ALA A 337 14.98 27.86 -6.09
C ALA A 337 14.10 28.01 -7.34
N GLU A 338 14.49 27.46 -8.49
CA GLU A 338 13.70 27.53 -9.73
C GLU A 338 12.40 26.73 -9.59
N TRP A 339 12.44 25.56 -8.94
CA TRP A 339 11.23 24.78 -8.65
C TRP A 339 10.25 25.56 -7.77
N ILE A 340 10.76 26.16 -6.70
CA ILE A 340 9.96 26.92 -5.74
C ILE A 340 9.33 28.14 -6.43
N GLN A 341 10.12 28.90 -7.18
CA GLN A 341 9.66 30.07 -7.93
C GLN A 341 8.60 29.69 -8.98
N LEU A 342 8.79 28.58 -9.69
CA LEU A 342 7.81 28.12 -10.67
C LEU A 342 6.50 27.70 -10.00
N ALA A 343 6.56 27.01 -8.85
CA ALA A 343 5.37 26.63 -8.09
C ALA A 343 4.60 27.86 -7.59
N GLU A 344 5.30 28.85 -7.02
CA GLU A 344 4.73 30.12 -6.56
C GLU A 344 4.06 30.90 -7.70
N SER A 345 4.71 30.99 -8.87
CA SER A 345 4.15 31.68 -10.05
C SER A 345 2.84 31.07 -10.54
N LYS A 346 2.62 29.78 -10.24
CA LYS A 346 1.42 29.01 -10.59
C LYS A 346 0.43 28.89 -9.45
N GLN A 347 0.71 29.51 -8.29
CA GLN A 347 -0.10 29.40 -7.07
C GLN A 347 -0.26 27.94 -6.61
N LEU A 348 0.78 27.13 -6.80
CA LEU A 348 0.84 25.73 -6.41
C LEU A 348 1.85 25.52 -5.29
N THR A 349 1.64 24.49 -4.48
CA THR A 349 2.72 23.96 -3.64
C THR A 349 3.76 23.23 -4.50
N GLY A 350 4.99 23.08 -4.00
CA GLY A 350 6.02 22.31 -4.68
C GLY A 350 5.61 20.85 -4.95
N ALA A 351 4.79 20.26 -4.07
CA ALA A 351 4.24 18.91 -4.24
C ALA A 351 3.19 18.85 -5.34
N GLN A 352 2.27 19.82 -5.40
CA GLN A 352 1.31 19.91 -6.50
C GLN A 352 2.02 20.11 -7.85
N LEU A 353 3.05 20.95 -7.92
CA LEU A 353 3.83 21.10 -9.16
C LEU A 353 4.49 19.77 -9.60
N MET A 354 4.99 18.97 -8.65
CA MET A 354 5.51 17.63 -8.94
C MET A 354 4.44 16.72 -9.53
N PHE A 355 3.23 16.71 -8.96
CA PHE A 355 2.15 15.88 -9.47
C PHE A 355 1.67 16.34 -10.83
N ALA A 356 1.50 17.65 -11.06
CA ALA A 356 1.21 18.16 -12.39
C ALA A 356 2.27 17.74 -13.42
N PHE A 357 3.56 17.80 -13.05
CA PHE A 357 4.64 17.37 -13.91
C PHE A 357 4.51 15.89 -14.29
N LEU A 358 4.31 15.00 -13.31
CA LEU A 358 4.09 13.57 -13.56
C LEU A 358 2.87 13.31 -14.45
N LEU A 359 1.75 13.98 -14.15
CA LEU A 359 0.52 13.86 -14.94
C LEU A 359 0.75 14.28 -16.39
N SER A 360 1.56 15.31 -16.63
CA SER A 360 1.93 15.73 -17.98
C SER A 360 2.79 14.75 -18.77
N LEU A 361 3.43 13.82 -18.08
CA LEU A 361 4.19 12.73 -18.67
C LEU A 361 3.32 11.47 -18.89
N GLY A 362 2.03 11.53 -18.57
CA GLY A 362 1.14 10.37 -18.58
C GLY A 362 1.42 9.37 -17.45
N LEU A 363 1.98 9.84 -16.34
CA LEU A 363 2.26 9.04 -15.15
C LEU A 363 1.20 9.32 -14.07
N THR A 364 0.74 8.26 -13.41
CA THR A 364 -0.21 8.33 -12.28
C THR A 364 0.57 8.44 -10.97
N PRO A 365 0.48 9.56 -10.23
CA PRO A 365 1.06 9.64 -8.90
C PRO A 365 0.37 8.66 -7.95
N LEU A 366 1.16 7.91 -7.17
CA LEU A 366 0.70 7.02 -6.11
C LEU A 366 1.23 7.50 -4.77
N MET A 367 0.34 8.13 -3.99
CA MET A 367 0.69 8.87 -2.77
C MET A 367 -0.22 8.48 -1.60
N GLY A 368 0.33 8.52 -0.38
CA GLY A 368 -0.40 8.17 0.84
C GLY A 368 -0.28 9.25 1.91
N PRO A 369 -0.80 10.46 1.69
CA PRO A 369 -0.82 11.50 2.72
C PRO A 369 -1.72 11.12 3.91
N HIS A 370 -1.40 11.64 5.10
CA HIS A 370 -2.17 11.40 6.34
C HIS A 370 -2.93 12.63 6.82
N GLN A 371 -2.67 13.77 6.18
CA GLN A 371 -3.33 15.02 6.49
C GLN A 371 -4.40 15.27 5.45
N LEU A 372 -5.61 15.59 5.90
CA LEU A 372 -6.75 15.87 5.03
C LEU A 372 -6.43 16.97 4.01
N GLN A 373 -5.69 18.01 4.42
CA GLN A 373 -5.28 19.08 3.51
C GLN A 373 -4.44 18.53 2.35
N HIS A 374 -3.46 17.67 2.60
CA HIS A 374 -2.66 17.08 1.52
C HIS A 374 -3.48 16.13 0.64
N MET A 375 -4.46 15.41 1.20
CA MET A 375 -5.40 14.62 0.38
C MET A 375 -6.19 15.53 -0.58
N GLN A 376 -6.63 16.68 -0.11
CA GLN A 376 -7.33 17.67 -0.92
C GLN A 376 -6.40 18.28 -1.98
N ASP A 377 -5.19 18.70 -1.59
CA ASP A 377 -4.20 19.29 -2.50
C ASP A 377 -3.85 18.32 -3.66
N ASP A 378 -3.72 17.02 -3.36
CA ASP A 378 -3.48 15.93 -4.30
C ASP A 378 -4.65 15.74 -5.29
N LEU A 379 -5.89 15.83 -4.81
CA LEU A 379 -7.09 15.74 -5.66
C LEU A 379 -7.30 17.01 -6.49
N ASP A 380 -7.06 18.18 -5.92
CA ASP A 380 -7.22 19.48 -6.59
C ASP A 380 -6.30 19.58 -7.80
N ILE A 381 -5.04 19.17 -7.65
CA ILE A 381 -4.09 19.18 -8.77
C ILE A 381 -4.46 18.17 -9.84
N ALA A 382 -4.92 16.98 -9.47
CA ALA A 382 -5.38 15.97 -10.43
C ALA A 382 -6.61 16.48 -11.21
N ASN A 383 -7.61 17.03 -10.51
CA ASN A 383 -8.81 17.59 -11.11
C ASN A 383 -8.50 18.78 -12.02
N MET A 384 -7.63 19.70 -11.58
CA MET A 384 -7.18 20.82 -12.40
C MET A 384 -6.46 20.33 -13.66
N TYR A 385 -5.61 19.31 -13.56
CA TYR A 385 -4.88 18.76 -14.71
C TYR A 385 -5.83 18.11 -15.73
N ILE A 386 -6.83 17.34 -15.26
CA ILE A 386 -7.84 16.72 -16.14
C ILE A 386 -8.65 17.79 -16.87
N GLN A 387 -9.09 18.82 -16.17
CA GLN A 387 -9.94 19.86 -16.75
C GLN A 387 -9.16 20.81 -17.67
N LYS A 388 -7.88 21.04 -17.37
CA LYS A 388 -7.07 22.12 -17.96
C LYS A 388 -5.58 21.74 -18.08
N PRO A 389 -5.21 20.72 -18.88
CA PRO A 389 -3.83 20.20 -18.91
C PRO A 389 -2.78 21.22 -19.37
N ASN A 390 -3.15 22.14 -20.28
CA ASN A 390 -2.26 23.18 -20.81
C ASN A 390 -2.21 24.47 -19.97
N ILE A 391 -3.00 24.55 -18.89
CA ILE A 391 -3.06 25.76 -18.05
C ILE A 391 -2.07 25.67 -16.90
N VAL A 392 -1.73 24.45 -16.46
CA VAL A 392 -0.67 24.28 -15.45
C VAL A 392 0.69 24.60 -16.06
N PHE A 393 0.96 24.08 -17.26
CA PHE A 393 2.17 24.41 -18.02
C PHE A 393 1.79 25.29 -19.21
N THR A 394 1.97 26.59 -19.05
CA THR A 394 1.64 27.58 -20.08
C THR A 394 2.87 27.76 -20.96
N ASP A 395 3.09 26.81 -21.85
CA ASP A 395 4.15 26.91 -22.83
C ASP A 395 3.74 27.86 -23.96
N MET A 396 3.98 29.15 -23.75
CA MET A 396 3.60 30.21 -24.69
C MET A 396 4.60 30.37 -25.86
N ASP A 397 5.76 29.70 -25.79
CA ASP A 397 6.84 29.79 -26.79
C ASP A 397 6.94 28.54 -27.69
N GLY A 398 6.22 27.45 -27.38
CA GLY A 398 6.24 26.19 -28.12
C GLY A 398 7.48 25.32 -27.86
N ALA A 399 8.29 25.64 -26.85
CA ALA A 399 9.56 24.98 -26.53
C ALA A 399 9.54 24.14 -25.24
N ASP A 400 8.37 23.96 -24.63
CA ASP A 400 8.10 23.21 -23.39
C ASP A 400 9.00 23.61 -22.21
N THR A 401 9.29 24.90 -22.12
CA THR A 401 10.37 25.45 -21.29
C THR A 401 10.19 25.10 -19.81
N GLU A 402 8.97 25.23 -19.29
CA GLU A 402 8.68 24.97 -17.88
C GLU A 402 8.88 23.51 -17.48
N ARG A 403 8.45 22.57 -18.32
CA ARG A 403 8.64 21.14 -18.03
C ARG A 403 10.08 20.72 -18.23
N HIS A 404 10.80 21.34 -19.17
CA HIS A 404 12.24 21.14 -19.32
C HIS A 404 13.04 21.58 -18.09
N ILE A 405 12.66 22.69 -17.44
CA ILE A 405 13.27 23.10 -16.16
C ILE A 405 13.09 22.00 -15.11
N LEU A 406 11.86 21.52 -14.91
CA LEU A 406 11.55 20.47 -13.93
C LEU A 406 12.29 19.16 -14.23
N ALA A 407 12.34 18.76 -15.50
CA ALA A 407 13.08 17.59 -15.96
C ALA A 407 14.58 17.70 -15.67
N ASN A 408 15.19 18.84 -15.99
CA ASN A 408 16.61 19.09 -15.71
C ASN A 408 16.91 19.02 -14.20
N ILE A 409 16.07 19.61 -13.36
CA ILE A 409 16.20 19.55 -11.90
C ILE A 409 16.13 18.10 -11.41
N LEU A 410 15.22 17.28 -11.97
CA LEU A 410 15.08 15.86 -11.66
C LEU A 410 16.16 14.99 -12.32
N GLY A 411 16.92 15.53 -13.27
CA GLY A 411 17.98 14.83 -14.01
C GLY A 411 17.44 13.90 -15.08
N MET A 412 16.26 14.23 -15.59
CA MET A 412 15.63 13.60 -16.73
C MET A 412 16.17 14.22 -18.01
N PRO A 413 16.62 13.42 -19.00
CA PRO A 413 17.00 13.95 -20.31
C PRO A 413 15.77 14.55 -21.02
N THR A 414 15.82 15.84 -21.32
CA THR A 414 14.68 16.58 -21.90
C THR A 414 14.27 16.07 -23.29
N HIS A 415 15.21 15.59 -24.10
CA HIS A 415 14.91 14.99 -25.41
C HIS A 415 14.08 13.70 -25.32
N CYS A 416 13.99 13.07 -24.15
CA CYS A 416 13.13 11.91 -23.91
C CYS A 416 11.71 12.31 -23.48
N MET A 417 11.48 13.60 -23.21
CA MET A 417 10.16 14.10 -22.85
C MET A 417 9.23 14.08 -24.05
N LYS A 418 8.07 13.45 -23.84
CA LYS A 418 6.98 13.50 -24.81
C LYS A 418 6.27 14.84 -24.67
N SER A 419 5.68 15.33 -25.75
CA SER A 419 4.74 16.45 -25.72
C SER A 419 3.67 16.21 -24.64
N PRO A 420 3.13 17.27 -24.01
CA PRO A 420 2.15 17.11 -22.96
C PRO A 420 0.98 16.27 -23.48
N GLN A 421 0.69 15.15 -22.82
CA GLN A 421 -0.49 14.39 -23.19
C GLN A 421 -1.70 15.18 -22.71
N SER A 422 -2.49 15.74 -23.64
CA SER A 422 -3.84 16.14 -23.32
C SER A 422 -4.57 14.89 -22.84
N CYS A 423 -5.01 14.86 -21.60
CA CYS A 423 -5.79 13.76 -21.01
C CYS A 423 -7.15 13.66 -21.73
N VAL A 424 -7.16 13.31 -23.01
CA VAL A 424 -8.36 13.15 -23.82
C VAL A 424 -8.68 11.66 -23.83
N LYS A 425 -9.59 11.30 -22.92
CA LYS A 425 -10.32 10.04 -22.78
C LYS A 425 -9.46 8.77 -22.77
N GLN A 426 -9.15 8.30 -21.56
CA GLN A 426 -9.14 6.86 -21.28
C GLN A 426 -10.57 6.43 -20.97
#